data_AF-A0A2N6BI00-F1
#
_entry.id   AF-A0A2N6BI00-F1
#
_cell.length_a   1.000
_cell.length_b   1.000
_cell.length_c   1.000
_cell.angle_alpha   90.00
_cell.angle_beta   90.00
_cell.angle_gamma   90.00
#
_symmetry.space_group_name_H-M   'P 1'
#
loop_
_entity.id
_entity.type
_entity.pdbx_description
1 polymer ?
#
loop_
_entity_poly.entity_id
_entity_poly.type
_entity_poly.pdbx_seq_one_letter_code
_entity_poly.pdbx_strand_id
1 'polypeptide(L)'
;MKTFIKNFIALSLLAALALFLGGCKEVGAGLTFSHDLHRGEAECSTCHAGKDGSMRTTMEPCKECHEIDEANPSEDCLMCHLIGKDKGYAVNTTKPASYADVTFEHDVHEDVDCKSCHGEVSASKSLSAEFLPTMETCQKCHNGDDAPADCSTCHTKIEQGEKPMSHTALWAKSHSMADEASCAYCHEGQDPCMECHRTTKPSSHTAGWKLRGHGLEATLDSDGCSECHVATYCSDCHANAPRNHRPLNGWLANGHGIEGSIDSDGCFVCHTSNESSCRGCHTAGF
;
A
#
# COMPACT_ATOMS: atom_id res chain seq x y z
N MET A 1 -19.55 3.15 -43.81
CA MET A 1 -18.68 4.35 -43.82
C MET A 1 -18.93 5.30 -42.64
N LYS A 2 -20.18 5.66 -42.31
CA LYS A 2 -20.49 6.58 -41.18
C LYS A 2 -20.16 6.04 -39.78
N THR A 3 -20.17 4.73 -39.58
CA THR A 3 -19.88 4.07 -38.29
C THR A 3 -18.37 3.98 -37.99
N PHE A 4 -17.55 3.86 -39.04
CA PHE A 4 -16.09 3.78 -38.91
C PHE A 4 -15.47 5.14 -38.50
N ILE A 5 -16.03 6.24 -39.01
CA ILE A 5 -15.57 7.61 -38.70
C ILE A 5 -15.91 7.99 -37.25
N LYS A 6 -17.06 7.55 -36.72
CA LYS A 6 -17.44 7.80 -35.32
C LYS A 6 -16.54 7.08 -34.32
N ASN A 7 -16.14 5.84 -34.62
CA ASN A 7 -15.23 5.08 -33.76
C ASN A 7 -13.79 5.63 -33.80
N PHE A 8 -13.36 6.18 -34.93
CA PHE A 8 -12.03 6.81 -35.04
C PHE A 8 -11.94 8.13 -34.25
N ILE A 9 -13.03 8.92 -34.21
CA ILE A 9 -13.10 10.16 -33.43
C ILE A 9 -13.22 9.88 -31.92
N ALA A 10 -13.90 8.80 -31.53
CA ALA A 10 -13.99 8.39 -30.13
C ALA A 10 -12.65 7.87 -29.57
N LEU A 11 -11.87 7.13 -30.39
CA LEU A 11 -10.55 6.64 -29.97
C LEU A 11 -9.51 7.77 -29.87
N SER A 12 -9.57 8.78 -30.75
CA SER A 12 -8.64 9.91 -30.72
C SER A 12 -8.92 10.89 -29.57
N LEU A 13 -10.18 11.04 -29.14
CA LEU A 13 -10.54 11.81 -27.93
C LEU A 13 -10.11 11.11 -26.63
N LEU A 14 -10.16 9.77 -26.57
CA LEU A 14 -9.67 8.99 -25.42
C LEU A 14 -8.14 9.00 -25.32
N ALA A 15 -7.44 8.96 -26.45
CA ALA A 15 -5.97 9.10 -26.48
C ALA A 15 -5.52 10.52 -26.11
N ALA A 16 -6.26 11.55 -26.52
CA ALA A 16 -5.99 12.94 -26.12
C ALA A 16 -6.26 13.18 -24.63
N LEU A 17 -7.24 12.50 -24.02
CA LEU A 17 -7.51 12.62 -22.58
C LEU A 17 -6.48 11.85 -21.72
N ALA A 18 -5.92 10.75 -22.23
CA ALA A 18 -4.82 10.04 -21.58
C ALA A 18 -3.49 10.82 -21.61
N LEU A 19 -3.29 11.68 -22.62
CA LEU A 19 -2.14 12.58 -22.71
C LEU A 19 -2.23 13.81 -21.79
N PHE A 20 -3.42 14.13 -21.26
CA PHE A 20 -3.60 15.22 -20.28
C PHE A 20 -3.62 14.75 -18.81
N LEU A 21 -3.73 13.45 -18.55
CA LEU A 21 -3.67 12.85 -17.20
C LEU A 21 -2.31 12.22 -16.88
N GLY A 22 -1.42 12.12 -17.87
CA GLY A 22 0.02 12.02 -17.62
C GLY A 22 0.51 13.37 -17.13
N GLY A 23 0.17 13.72 -15.88
CA GLY A 23 0.67 14.91 -15.21
C GLY A 23 2.16 14.98 -15.49
N CYS A 24 2.59 16.10 -16.06
CA CYS A 24 4.00 16.47 -16.09
C CYS A 24 4.51 16.23 -14.69
N LYS A 25 5.24 15.14 -14.49
CA LYS A 25 5.97 14.88 -13.26
C LYS A 25 6.86 16.09 -13.17
N GLU A 26 6.51 17.04 -12.29
CA GLU A 26 7.25 18.26 -12.04
C GLU A 26 8.72 17.83 -11.99
N VAL A 27 9.45 18.19 -13.05
CA VAL A 27 10.91 18.03 -13.11
C VAL A 27 11.43 19.11 -12.18
N GLY A 28 11.20 18.89 -10.89
CA GLY A 28 11.42 19.86 -9.84
C GLY A 28 12.91 20.03 -9.69
N ALA A 29 13.42 21.12 -10.27
CA ALA A 29 14.71 21.74 -9.98
C ALA A 29 15.88 20.75 -9.89
N GLY A 30 16.38 20.29 -11.05
CA GLY A 30 17.51 19.36 -11.09
C GLY A 30 18.85 20.05 -11.37
N LEU A 31 19.91 19.52 -10.77
CA LEU A 31 21.31 19.74 -11.14
C LEU A 31 21.73 18.57 -12.04
N THR A 32 22.43 18.84 -13.14
CA THR A 32 23.16 17.82 -13.89
C THR A 32 24.59 17.74 -13.35
N PHE A 33 24.97 16.56 -12.89
CA PHE A 33 26.29 16.28 -12.37
C PHE A 33 26.63 14.82 -12.61
N SER A 34 27.88 14.55 -12.98
CA SER A 34 28.38 13.20 -13.26
C SER A 34 29.54 12.88 -12.32
N HIS A 35 29.32 11.95 -11.38
CA HIS A 35 30.41 11.44 -10.54
C HIS A 35 31.46 10.72 -11.38
N ASP A 36 31.06 10.04 -12.46
CA ASP A 36 31.97 9.34 -13.38
C ASP A 36 33.01 10.26 -14.02
N LEU A 37 32.64 11.51 -14.31
CA LEU A 37 33.58 12.50 -14.86
C LEU A 37 34.51 13.11 -13.80
N HIS A 38 34.09 13.12 -12.53
CA HIS A 38 34.85 13.70 -11.42
C HIS A 38 35.62 12.65 -10.62
N ARG A 39 35.41 11.36 -10.90
CA ARG A 39 36.11 10.28 -10.20
C ARG A 39 37.61 10.36 -10.51
N GLY A 40 38.44 10.41 -9.48
CA GLY A 40 39.90 10.50 -9.62
C GLY A 40 40.43 11.92 -9.86
N GLU A 41 39.55 12.90 -10.09
CA GLU A 41 39.91 14.33 -10.08
C GLU A 41 39.82 14.91 -8.66
N ALA A 42 38.91 14.38 -7.83
CA ALA A 42 38.74 14.74 -6.44
C ALA A 42 38.34 13.53 -5.56
N GLU A 43 38.67 13.61 -4.28
CA GLU A 43 38.20 12.67 -3.26
C GLU A 43 36.75 13.00 -2.85
N CYS A 44 36.01 12.01 -2.33
CA CYS A 44 34.61 12.19 -1.96
C CYS A 44 34.41 13.33 -0.95
N SER A 45 35.31 13.45 0.03
CA SER A 45 35.27 14.45 1.09
C SER A 45 35.55 15.88 0.62
N THR A 46 36.16 16.04 -0.57
CA THR A 46 36.38 17.37 -1.16
C THR A 46 35.05 18.06 -1.45
N CYS A 47 34.09 17.31 -1.96
CA CYS A 47 32.76 17.83 -2.27
C CYS A 47 31.75 17.62 -1.14
N HIS A 48 31.87 16.53 -0.39
CA HIS A 48 30.90 16.14 0.64
C HIS A 48 31.50 16.29 2.04
N ALA A 49 31.16 17.39 2.72
CA ALA A 49 31.76 17.76 4.00
C ALA A 49 31.26 16.96 5.22
N GLY A 50 30.17 16.19 5.12
CA GLY A 50 29.66 15.27 6.15
C GLY A 50 29.01 15.93 7.40
N LYS A 51 29.41 17.15 7.74
CA LYS A 51 29.22 17.84 9.04
C LYS A 51 27.80 18.15 9.52
N ASP A 52 26.76 17.81 8.77
CA ASP A 52 25.37 18.08 9.14
C ASP A 52 24.43 16.89 8.88
N GLY A 53 24.99 15.68 8.78
CA GLY A 53 24.25 14.49 8.38
C GLY A 53 23.79 14.51 6.92
N SER A 54 24.17 15.55 6.16
CA SER A 54 23.85 15.70 4.75
C SER A 54 25.13 15.70 3.92
N MET A 55 25.26 14.72 3.03
CA MET A 55 26.27 14.75 1.96
C MET A 55 25.87 15.74 0.84
N ARG A 56 25.18 16.84 1.15
CA ARG A 56 24.88 17.84 0.13
C ARG A 56 26.09 18.73 -0.04
N THR A 57 26.55 18.83 -1.28
CA THR A 57 27.52 19.86 -1.64
C THR A 57 26.80 21.19 -1.87
N THR A 58 27.53 22.28 -1.70
CA THR A 58 27.10 23.63 -2.08
C THR A 58 27.81 24.04 -3.36
N MET A 59 27.65 25.30 -3.79
CA MET A 59 28.46 25.82 -4.88
C MET A 59 29.95 26.00 -4.50
N GLU A 60 30.28 25.96 -3.20
CA GLU A 60 31.63 26.26 -2.74
C GLU A 60 32.67 25.26 -3.25
N PRO A 61 32.50 23.92 -3.13
CA PRO A 61 33.47 22.96 -3.65
C PRO A 61 33.60 23.01 -5.18
N CYS A 62 32.53 23.36 -5.90
CA CYS A 62 32.58 23.53 -7.35
C CYS A 62 33.51 24.68 -7.76
N LYS A 63 33.48 25.79 -7.00
CA LYS A 63 34.30 26.99 -7.24
C LYS A 63 35.79 26.78 -6.97
N GLU A 64 36.17 25.70 -6.29
CA GLU A 64 37.58 25.35 -6.10
C GLU A 64 38.27 24.97 -7.42
N CYS A 65 37.52 24.48 -8.41
CA CYS A 65 38.03 24.05 -9.71
C CYS A 65 37.37 24.75 -10.91
N HIS A 66 36.12 25.20 -10.78
CA HIS A 66 35.38 25.87 -11.85
C HIS A 66 35.26 27.37 -11.58
N GLU A 67 35.54 28.18 -12.60
CA GLU A 67 35.29 29.63 -12.55
C GLU A 67 33.78 29.90 -12.67
N ILE A 68 33.11 30.05 -11.52
CA ILE A 68 31.66 30.29 -11.45
C ILE A 68 31.41 31.67 -10.85
N ASP A 69 30.82 32.57 -11.63
CA ASP A 69 30.39 33.90 -11.18
C ASP A 69 28.91 33.90 -10.81
N GLU A 70 28.62 33.67 -9.53
CA GLU A 70 27.26 33.71 -8.98
C GLU A 70 26.66 35.13 -8.99
N ALA A 71 27.49 36.18 -9.05
CA ALA A 71 27.03 37.57 -9.06
C ALA A 71 26.51 37.99 -10.45
N ASN A 72 27.00 37.34 -11.52
CA ASN A 72 26.61 37.63 -12.89
C ASN A 72 26.17 36.35 -13.64
N PRO A 73 25.02 35.74 -13.28
CA PRO A 73 24.60 34.49 -13.89
C PRO A 73 24.29 34.62 -15.39
N SER A 74 24.85 33.70 -16.17
CA SER A 74 24.73 33.60 -17.63
C SER A 74 24.08 32.27 -18.05
N GLU A 75 23.96 32.05 -19.36
CA GLU A 75 23.54 30.74 -19.90
C GLU A 75 24.56 29.63 -19.58
N ASP A 76 25.80 29.95 -19.21
CA ASP A 76 26.81 28.96 -18.83
C ASP A 76 26.42 28.20 -17.56
N CYS A 77 25.61 28.80 -16.69
CA CYS A 77 25.02 28.12 -15.53
C CYS A 77 24.16 26.91 -15.94
N LEU A 78 23.62 26.88 -17.18
CA LEU A 78 22.87 25.73 -17.70
C LEU A 78 23.72 24.50 -17.97
N MET A 79 25.06 24.62 -17.96
CA MET A 79 25.95 23.45 -17.99
C MET A 79 25.71 22.54 -16.79
N CYS A 80 25.30 23.11 -15.65
CA CYS A 80 25.07 22.40 -14.40
C CYS A 80 23.60 22.44 -13.99
N HIS A 81 22.89 23.55 -14.20
CA HIS A 81 21.50 23.70 -13.77
C HIS A 81 20.52 23.33 -14.89
N LEU A 82 19.54 22.47 -14.59
CA LEU A 82 18.47 22.13 -15.54
C LEU A 82 17.37 23.20 -15.61
N ILE A 83 17.41 24.17 -14.69
CA ILE A 83 16.51 25.32 -14.66
C ILE A 83 17.30 26.57 -15.02
N GLY A 84 16.78 27.37 -15.94
CA GLY A 84 17.41 28.61 -16.39
C GLY A 84 17.07 29.86 -15.58
N LYS A 85 17.57 30.99 -16.08
CA LYS A 85 17.53 32.31 -15.45
C LYS A 85 16.15 32.74 -14.94
N ASP A 86 15.09 32.50 -15.72
CA ASP A 86 13.71 32.92 -15.38
C ASP A 86 13.19 32.32 -14.07
N LYS A 87 13.80 31.24 -13.60
CA LYS A 87 13.45 30.53 -12.36
C LYS A 87 14.64 30.45 -11.39
N GLY A 88 15.66 31.30 -11.59
CA GLY A 88 16.76 31.49 -10.66
C GLY A 88 17.69 30.30 -10.48
N TYR A 89 17.81 29.42 -11.48
CA TYR A 89 18.69 28.24 -11.43
C TYR A 89 18.42 27.32 -10.21
N ALA A 90 17.15 27.20 -9.82
CA ALA A 90 16.78 26.44 -8.63
C ALA A 90 17.23 24.96 -8.69
N VAL A 91 17.66 24.44 -7.54
CA VAL A 91 17.93 23.02 -7.30
C VAL A 91 17.03 22.49 -6.19
N ASN A 92 16.60 21.24 -6.31
CA ASN A 92 15.73 20.58 -5.36
C ASN A 92 16.58 20.02 -4.22
N THR A 93 16.47 20.67 -3.07
CA THR A 93 17.16 20.29 -1.84
C THR A 93 16.23 19.55 -0.89
N THR A 94 15.08 19.05 -1.33
CA THR A 94 14.20 18.29 -0.45
C THR A 94 14.68 16.84 -0.34
N LYS A 95 14.65 16.31 0.88
CA LYS A 95 14.87 14.89 1.12
C LYS A 95 13.80 14.10 0.38
N PRO A 96 14.13 13.00 -0.32
CA PRO A 96 13.10 12.22 -1.00
C PRO A 96 12.04 11.76 0.00
N ALA A 97 10.77 11.80 -0.41
CA ALA A 97 9.64 11.48 0.47
C ALA A 97 9.75 10.08 1.10
N SER A 98 10.38 9.13 0.40
CA SER A 98 10.64 7.77 0.89
C SER A 98 11.56 7.70 2.11
N TYR A 99 12.36 8.75 2.37
CA TYR A 99 13.24 8.83 3.54
C TYR A 99 12.76 9.88 4.55
N ALA A 100 11.55 10.42 4.40
CA ALA A 100 11.04 11.50 5.25
C ALA A 100 10.95 11.12 6.74
N ASP A 101 10.86 9.83 7.04
CA ASP A 101 10.79 9.29 8.40
C ASP A 101 12.12 8.75 8.93
N VAL A 102 13.14 8.65 8.07
CA VAL A 102 14.43 8.09 8.46
C VAL A 102 15.32 9.19 9.03
N THR A 103 16.02 8.96 10.12
CA THR A 103 17.13 9.80 10.60
C THR A 103 18.44 9.08 10.33
N PHE A 104 19.45 9.84 9.92
CA PHE A 104 20.78 9.30 9.65
C PHE A 104 21.81 10.40 9.85
N GLU A 105 22.89 10.07 10.56
CA GLU A 105 24.00 10.98 10.85
C GLU A 105 25.27 10.37 10.21
N HIS A 106 25.91 11.12 9.31
CA HIS A 106 27.13 10.64 8.65
C HIS A 106 28.33 10.66 9.59
N ASP A 107 28.40 11.63 10.50
CA ASP A 107 29.49 11.79 11.46
C ASP A 107 29.65 10.56 12.38
N VAL A 108 28.55 9.88 12.73
CA VAL A 108 28.62 8.65 13.55
C VAL A 108 29.07 7.43 12.75
N HIS A 109 29.15 7.53 11.42
CA HIS A 109 29.57 6.48 10.49
C HIS A 109 30.88 6.83 9.77
N GLU A 110 31.67 7.77 10.29
CA GLU A 110 32.90 8.25 9.63
C GLU A 110 33.95 7.15 9.37
N ASP A 111 33.94 6.09 10.18
CA ASP A 111 34.84 4.94 10.06
C ASP A 111 34.37 3.90 9.02
N VAL A 112 33.18 4.08 8.43
CA VAL A 112 32.62 3.18 7.42
C VAL A 112 32.93 3.69 6.02
N ASP A 113 33.48 2.81 5.16
CA ASP A 113 33.73 3.17 3.76
C ASP A 113 32.44 3.58 3.04
N CYS A 114 32.45 4.74 2.37
CA CYS A 114 31.30 5.34 1.69
C CYS A 114 30.60 4.36 0.73
N LYS A 115 31.37 3.50 0.03
CA LYS A 115 30.84 2.55 -0.95
C LYS A 115 30.07 1.40 -0.31
N SER A 116 30.30 1.13 0.97
CA SER A 116 29.54 0.14 1.73
C SER A 116 28.05 0.48 1.77
N CYS A 117 27.74 1.78 1.75
CA CYS A 117 26.37 2.30 1.76
C CYS A 117 25.91 2.74 0.36
N HIS A 118 26.74 3.50 -0.35
CA HIS A 118 26.37 4.14 -1.63
C HIS A 118 26.72 3.31 -2.87
N GLY A 119 27.33 2.13 -2.70
CA GLY A 119 27.76 1.30 -3.81
C GLY A 119 28.75 2.01 -4.74
N GLU A 120 28.63 1.75 -6.04
CA GLU A 120 29.50 2.32 -7.08
C GLU A 120 29.03 3.69 -7.58
N VAL A 121 28.63 4.58 -6.66
CA VAL A 121 28.16 5.94 -6.99
C VAL A 121 29.20 6.73 -7.80
N SER A 122 30.50 6.42 -7.63
CA SER A 122 31.59 7.01 -8.41
C SER A 122 31.51 6.76 -9.91
N ALA A 123 30.79 5.72 -10.36
CA ALA A 123 30.55 5.45 -11.78
C ALA A 123 29.22 6.05 -12.28
N SER A 124 28.48 6.75 -11.41
CA SER A 124 27.21 7.36 -11.78
C SER A 124 27.40 8.56 -12.69
N LYS A 125 26.62 8.61 -13.78
CA LYS A 125 26.58 9.74 -14.72
C LYS A 125 25.53 10.78 -14.35
N SER A 126 24.79 10.56 -13.27
CA SER A 126 23.72 11.44 -12.81
C SER A 126 23.59 11.43 -11.28
N LEU A 127 22.84 12.41 -10.77
CA LEU A 127 22.39 12.43 -9.38
C LEU A 127 21.17 11.51 -9.24
N SER A 128 21.42 10.20 -9.11
CA SER A 128 20.37 9.19 -9.00
C SER A 128 20.09 8.85 -7.54
N ALA A 129 18.80 8.75 -7.20
CA ALA A 129 18.35 8.23 -5.91
C ALA A 129 18.63 6.72 -5.74
N GLU A 130 19.05 6.04 -6.80
CA GLU A 130 19.42 4.62 -6.81
C GLU A 130 20.60 4.28 -5.89
N PHE A 131 21.53 5.24 -5.71
CA PHE A 131 22.69 5.07 -4.84
C PHE A 131 22.42 5.50 -3.39
N LEU A 132 21.15 5.74 -3.03
CA LEU A 132 20.77 5.95 -1.64
C LEU A 132 20.63 4.58 -0.94
N PRO A 133 21.15 4.41 0.28
CA PRO A 133 21.11 3.13 0.97
C PRO A 133 19.68 2.66 1.24
N THR A 134 19.43 1.37 1.02
CA THR A 134 18.17 0.72 1.42
C THR A 134 18.24 0.32 2.89
N MET A 135 17.09 -0.01 3.47
CA MET A 135 17.04 -0.58 4.83
C MET A 135 17.87 -1.87 4.94
N GLU A 136 17.88 -2.70 3.90
CA GLU A 136 18.72 -3.91 3.83
C GLU A 136 20.21 -3.56 3.96
N THR A 137 20.67 -2.47 3.32
CA THR A 137 22.06 -2.01 3.48
C THR A 137 22.36 -1.62 4.92
N CYS A 138 21.46 -0.91 5.60
CA CYS A 138 21.65 -0.55 7.01
C CYS A 138 21.71 -1.79 7.91
N GLN A 139 20.82 -2.76 7.67
CA GLN A 139 20.69 -3.99 8.46
C GLN A 139 21.89 -4.95 8.34
N LYS A 140 22.81 -4.72 7.39
CA LYS A 140 24.09 -5.45 7.35
C LYS A 140 24.91 -5.26 8.63
N CYS A 141 24.79 -4.10 9.27
CA CYS A 141 25.43 -3.78 10.55
C CYS A 141 24.39 -3.55 11.66
N HIS A 142 23.25 -2.92 11.36
CA HIS A 142 22.14 -2.74 12.30
C HIS A 142 21.28 -3.98 12.38
N ASN A 143 21.84 -5.04 12.96
CA ASN A 143 21.25 -6.38 13.11
C ASN A 143 20.96 -6.77 14.57
N GLY A 144 21.29 -5.91 15.54
CA GLY A 144 21.14 -6.15 16.97
C GLY A 144 22.40 -6.71 17.65
N ASP A 145 23.36 -7.20 16.86
CA ASP A 145 24.65 -7.72 17.34
C ASP A 145 25.76 -6.67 17.17
N ASP A 146 25.96 -6.15 15.95
CA ASP A 146 27.04 -5.19 15.64
C ASP A 146 26.63 -3.74 15.91
N ALA A 147 25.34 -3.43 15.73
CA ALA A 147 24.74 -2.14 16.03
C ALA A 147 23.24 -2.28 16.38
N PRO A 148 22.66 -1.32 17.14
CA PRO A 148 21.24 -1.36 17.51
C PRO A 148 20.33 -1.44 16.28
N ALA A 149 19.35 -2.34 16.30
CA ALA A 149 18.45 -2.59 15.18
C ALA A 149 16.98 -2.23 15.47
N ASP A 150 16.71 -1.60 16.63
CA ASP A 150 15.37 -1.15 16.97
C ASP A 150 14.86 -0.16 15.92
N CYS A 151 13.58 -0.25 15.55
CA CYS A 151 13.00 0.59 14.49
C CYS A 151 13.25 2.08 14.75
N SER A 152 13.14 2.51 16.00
CA SER A 152 13.34 3.88 16.46
C SER A 152 14.78 4.39 16.37
N THR A 153 15.76 3.49 16.16
CA THR A 153 17.15 3.88 15.87
C THR A 153 17.23 4.71 14.59
N CYS A 154 16.38 4.37 13.61
CA CYS A 154 16.37 5.03 12.31
C CYS A 154 15.05 5.73 12.02
N HIS A 155 13.91 5.28 12.55
CA HIS A 155 12.60 5.81 12.21
C HIS A 155 12.05 6.74 13.29
N THR A 156 11.51 7.88 12.87
CA THR A 156 10.90 8.87 13.78
C THR A 156 9.41 8.65 14.05
N LYS A 157 8.75 7.81 13.24
CA LYS A 157 7.29 7.58 13.24
C LYS A 157 6.91 6.12 13.11
N ILE A 158 7.88 5.21 12.91
CA ILE A 158 7.64 3.76 12.89
C ILE A 158 8.14 3.19 14.21
N GLU A 159 7.23 2.55 14.93
CA GLU A 159 7.49 1.89 16.20
C GLU A 159 6.94 0.46 16.17
N GLN A 160 7.68 -0.48 16.76
CA GLN A 160 7.28 -1.88 16.79
C GLN A 160 6.03 -2.06 17.66
N GLY A 161 5.06 -2.84 17.17
CA GLY A 161 3.78 -3.07 17.86
C GLY A 161 2.74 -1.98 17.65
N GLU A 162 3.11 -0.83 17.07
CA GLU A 162 2.18 0.20 16.64
C GLU A 162 1.81 0.05 15.16
N LYS A 163 0.58 0.42 14.85
CA LYS A 163 0.08 0.40 13.48
C LYS A 163 0.69 1.56 12.69
N PRO A 164 1.46 1.32 11.61
CA PRO A 164 2.06 2.41 10.84
C PRO A 164 1.02 3.33 10.20
N MET A 165 1.40 4.58 9.93
CA MET A 165 0.55 5.57 9.23
C MET A 165 0.03 5.07 7.87
N SER A 166 0.74 4.13 7.23
CA SER A 166 0.34 3.52 5.96
C SER A 166 -0.93 2.66 6.08
N HIS A 167 -1.23 2.12 7.25
CA HIS A 167 -2.37 1.22 7.46
C HIS A 167 -3.69 1.99 7.61
N THR A 168 -4.04 2.77 6.59
CA THR A 168 -5.29 3.53 6.56
C THR A 168 -6.51 2.65 6.28
N ALA A 169 -7.72 3.23 6.38
CA ALA A 169 -8.94 2.54 5.95
C ALA A 169 -8.95 2.22 4.44
N LEU A 170 -8.18 2.97 3.64
CA LEU A 170 -8.00 2.68 2.22
C LEU A 170 -7.10 1.46 2.03
N TRP A 171 -5.96 1.42 2.74
CA TRP A 171 -5.07 0.26 2.75
C TRP A 171 -5.82 -1.02 3.11
N ALA A 172 -6.66 -1.00 4.15
CA ALA A 172 -7.44 -2.16 4.57
C ALA A 172 -8.32 -2.75 3.45
N LYS A 173 -8.70 -1.94 2.44
CA LYS A 173 -9.50 -2.37 1.29
C LYS A 173 -8.70 -2.82 0.08
N SER A 174 -7.42 -2.47 -0.01
CA SER A 174 -6.61 -2.66 -1.23
C SER A 174 -5.23 -3.28 -0.99
N HIS A 175 -4.90 -3.66 0.24
CA HIS A 175 -3.58 -4.21 0.58
C HIS A 175 -3.30 -5.56 -0.06
N SER A 176 -4.31 -6.26 -0.61
CA SER A 176 -4.12 -7.49 -1.39
C SER A 176 -3.24 -7.30 -2.65
N MET A 177 -2.99 -6.05 -3.04
CA MET A 177 -2.12 -5.67 -4.15
C MET A 177 -0.71 -5.26 -3.68
N ALA A 178 -0.47 -5.22 -2.37
CA ALA A 178 0.83 -4.87 -1.81
C ALA A 178 1.79 -6.06 -1.87
N ASP A 179 3.08 -5.77 -1.82
CA ASP A 179 4.13 -6.78 -1.71
C ASP A 179 4.12 -7.40 -0.31
N GLU A 180 3.85 -8.70 -0.24
CA GLU A 180 3.75 -9.45 1.02
C GLU A 180 5.07 -9.46 1.79
N ALA A 181 6.22 -9.44 1.10
CA ALA A 181 7.53 -9.42 1.74
C ALA A 181 7.72 -8.16 2.60
N SER A 182 7.11 -7.04 2.22
CA SER A 182 7.19 -5.79 2.98
C SER A 182 6.47 -5.86 4.34
N CYS A 183 5.47 -6.74 4.48
CA CYS A 183 4.74 -6.92 5.73
C CYS A 183 5.60 -7.59 6.80
N ALA A 184 6.52 -8.46 6.39
CA ALA A 184 7.40 -9.22 7.29
C ALA A 184 8.36 -8.33 8.09
N TYR A 185 8.58 -7.08 7.67
CA TYR A 185 9.39 -6.12 8.43
C TYR A 185 8.75 -5.65 9.74
N CYS A 186 7.43 -5.77 9.87
CA CYS A 186 6.71 -5.38 11.08
C CYS A 186 5.89 -6.53 11.67
N HIS A 187 5.46 -7.47 10.84
CA HIS A 187 4.65 -8.60 11.26
C HIS A 187 5.48 -9.87 11.38
N GLU A 188 5.56 -10.37 12.61
CA GLU A 188 6.19 -11.65 12.94
C GLU A 188 5.10 -12.70 13.26
N GLY A 189 5.37 -13.96 12.94
CA GLY A 189 4.47 -15.08 13.25
C GLY A 189 4.17 -15.98 12.05
N GLN A 190 3.46 -17.08 12.31
CA GLN A 190 3.16 -18.09 11.27
C GLN A 190 2.09 -17.61 10.27
N ASP A 191 1.18 -16.73 10.69
CA ASP A 191 0.08 -16.23 9.87
C ASP A 191 -0.36 -14.81 10.28
N PRO A 192 0.43 -13.79 9.92
CA PRO A 192 0.14 -12.40 10.28
C PRO A 192 -1.12 -11.85 9.58
N CYS A 193 -1.47 -12.42 8.42
CA CYS A 193 -2.67 -12.08 7.68
C CYS A 193 -3.92 -12.43 8.50
N MET A 194 -3.97 -13.66 9.01
CA MET A 194 -5.12 -14.12 9.78
C MET A 194 -5.22 -13.51 11.17
N GLU A 195 -4.13 -13.05 11.77
CA GLU A 195 -4.20 -12.34 13.06
C GLU A 195 -5.10 -11.09 12.97
N CYS A 196 -4.96 -10.32 11.88
CA CYS A 196 -5.83 -9.18 11.61
C CYS A 196 -7.20 -9.61 11.04
N HIS A 197 -7.22 -10.55 10.10
CA HIS A 197 -8.47 -10.96 9.44
C HIS A 197 -9.45 -11.70 10.36
N ARG A 198 -8.98 -12.34 11.44
CA ARG A 198 -9.84 -12.96 12.46
C ARG A 198 -10.56 -11.92 13.33
N THR A 199 -9.96 -10.75 13.53
CA THR A 199 -10.57 -9.67 14.32
C THR A 199 -11.33 -8.66 13.45
N THR A 200 -11.10 -8.68 12.15
CA THR A 200 -11.75 -7.78 11.18
C THR A 200 -12.92 -8.48 10.51
N LYS A 201 -14.13 -8.01 10.81
CA LYS A 201 -15.36 -8.50 10.20
C LYS A 201 -15.34 -8.31 8.66
N PRO A 202 -15.54 -9.37 7.85
CA PRO A 202 -15.58 -9.23 6.40
C PRO A 202 -16.68 -8.26 5.94
N SER A 203 -16.44 -7.55 4.84
CA SER A 203 -17.41 -6.63 4.25
C SER A 203 -18.74 -7.31 3.87
N SER A 204 -18.70 -8.62 3.59
CA SER A 204 -19.87 -9.43 3.29
C SER A 204 -20.83 -9.59 4.48
N HIS A 205 -20.35 -9.45 5.72
CA HIS A 205 -21.13 -9.73 6.93
C HIS A 205 -22.13 -8.61 7.29
N THR A 206 -23.03 -8.32 6.36
CA THR A 206 -24.14 -7.39 6.54
C THR A 206 -25.37 -8.10 7.11
N ALA A 207 -26.34 -7.33 7.61
CA ALA A 207 -27.63 -7.88 8.01
C ALA A 207 -28.35 -8.56 6.84
N GLY A 208 -28.22 -8.02 5.62
CA GLY A 208 -28.80 -8.61 4.41
C GLY A 208 -28.18 -9.98 4.09
N TRP A 209 -26.85 -10.08 4.14
CA TRP A 209 -26.15 -11.35 3.96
C TRP A 209 -26.57 -12.38 5.01
N LYS A 210 -26.59 -12.00 6.29
CA LYS A 210 -27.02 -12.92 7.37
C LYS A 210 -28.47 -13.42 7.16
N LEU A 211 -29.37 -12.59 6.65
CA LEU A 211 -30.78 -12.97 6.52
C LEU A 211 -31.12 -13.69 5.22
N ARG A 212 -30.38 -13.44 4.13
CA ARG A 212 -30.78 -13.91 2.79
C ARG A 212 -29.63 -14.39 1.89
N GLY A 213 -28.38 -14.05 2.23
CA GLY A 213 -27.23 -14.29 1.33
C GLY A 213 -26.34 -15.46 1.75
N HIS A 214 -26.12 -15.66 3.05
CA HIS A 214 -25.11 -16.59 3.56
C HIS A 214 -25.41 -18.06 3.20
N GLY A 215 -26.69 -18.43 3.01
CA GLY A 215 -27.04 -19.80 2.65
C GLY A 215 -26.54 -20.22 1.27
N LEU A 216 -26.60 -19.31 0.27
CA LEU A 216 -26.04 -19.57 -1.06
C LEU A 216 -24.52 -19.70 -0.99
N GLU A 217 -23.86 -18.77 -0.29
CA GLU A 217 -22.40 -18.80 -0.09
C GLU A 217 -21.97 -20.10 0.58
N ALA A 218 -22.61 -20.49 1.69
CA ALA A 218 -22.30 -21.71 2.43
C ALA A 218 -22.59 -22.99 1.63
N THR A 219 -23.51 -22.95 0.66
CA THR A 219 -23.76 -24.08 -0.25
C THR A 219 -22.64 -24.23 -1.27
N LEU A 220 -22.04 -23.11 -1.70
CA LEU A 220 -20.96 -23.10 -2.68
C LEU A 220 -19.59 -23.39 -2.02
N ASP A 221 -19.34 -22.78 -0.86
CA ASP A 221 -18.11 -22.91 -0.09
C ASP A 221 -18.37 -22.69 1.40
N SER A 222 -18.61 -23.77 2.12
CA SER A 222 -18.68 -23.75 3.59
C SER A 222 -17.31 -23.75 4.26
N ASP A 223 -16.26 -24.17 3.55
CA ASP A 223 -14.90 -24.31 4.12
C ASP A 223 -14.30 -22.92 4.34
N GLY A 224 -14.54 -21.97 3.44
CA GLY A 224 -14.12 -20.57 3.62
C GLY A 224 -14.69 -19.90 4.88
N CYS A 225 -15.83 -20.37 5.39
CA CYS A 225 -16.37 -19.91 6.67
C CYS A 225 -15.56 -20.45 7.86
N SER A 226 -14.99 -21.65 7.72
CA SER A 226 -14.25 -22.35 8.78
C SER A 226 -12.87 -21.74 9.08
N GLU A 227 -12.40 -20.86 8.21
CA GLU A 227 -11.18 -20.06 8.41
C GLU A 227 -11.27 -19.15 9.65
N CYS A 228 -12.49 -18.69 9.96
CA CYS A 228 -12.77 -17.80 11.09
C CYS A 228 -13.81 -18.36 12.07
N HIS A 229 -14.70 -19.25 11.63
CA HIS A 229 -15.78 -19.80 12.44
C HIS A 229 -15.61 -21.29 12.72
N VAL A 230 -16.16 -21.74 13.84
CA VAL A 230 -16.23 -23.18 14.18
C VAL A 230 -17.61 -23.73 13.84
N ALA A 231 -17.70 -25.05 13.61
CA ALA A 231 -18.93 -25.72 13.20
C ALA A 231 -20.14 -25.45 14.11
N THR A 232 -19.92 -25.18 15.41
CA THR A 232 -21.00 -24.85 16.35
C THR A 232 -21.72 -23.55 15.99
N TYR A 233 -21.04 -22.61 15.33
CA TYR A 233 -21.64 -21.36 14.87
C TYR A 233 -22.81 -21.59 13.89
N CYS A 234 -22.64 -22.56 12.98
CA CYS A 234 -23.69 -22.95 12.04
C CYS A 234 -24.85 -23.61 12.78
N SER A 235 -24.56 -24.58 13.65
CA SER A 235 -25.60 -25.33 14.37
C SER A 235 -26.38 -24.45 15.34
N ASP A 236 -25.76 -23.48 16.01
CA ASP A 236 -26.44 -22.61 16.98
C ASP A 236 -27.51 -21.75 16.33
N CYS A 237 -27.25 -21.23 15.13
CA CYS A 237 -28.24 -20.44 14.40
C CYS A 237 -29.31 -21.35 13.77
N HIS A 238 -28.93 -22.48 13.18
CA HIS A 238 -29.87 -23.42 12.56
C HIS A 238 -30.70 -24.21 13.58
N ALA A 239 -30.28 -24.29 14.84
CA ALA A 239 -31.06 -24.88 15.94
C ALA A 239 -32.25 -24.01 16.37
N ASN A 240 -32.31 -22.74 15.94
CA ASN A 240 -33.35 -21.79 16.33
C ASN A 240 -34.26 -21.46 15.15
N ALA A 241 -35.58 -21.45 15.39
CA ALA A 241 -36.53 -20.97 14.41
C ALA A 241 -36.19 -19.51 14.01
N PRO A 242 -36.20 -19.18 12.70
CA PRO A 242 -35.82 -17.86 12.25
C PRO A 242 -36.78 -16.78 12.78
N ARG A 243 -36.30 -15.54 12.89
CA ARG A 243 -37.06 -14.45 13.54
C ARG A 243 -38.44 -14.19 12.92
N ASN A 244 -38.63 -14.49 11.64
CA ASN A 244 -39.90 -14.39 10.95
C ASN A 244 -40.98 -15.36 11.49
N HIS A 245 -40.59 -16.41 12.25
CA HIS A 245 -41.51 -17.34 12.90
C HIS A 245 -42.08 -16.81 14.24
N ARG A 246 -41.77 -15.56 14.63
CA ARG A 246 -42.19 -14.99 15.92
C ARG A 246 -43.05 -13.73 15.74
N PRO A 247 -44.26 -13.67 16.35
CA PRO A 247 -44.94 -14.73 17.11
C PRO A 247 -45.55 -15.80 16.17
N LEU A 248 -45.46 -17.08 16.57
CA LEU A 248 -45.82 -18.22 15.71
C LEU A 248 -47.25 -18.14 15.17
N ASN A 249 -48.22 -17.80 16.03
CA ASN A 249 -49.62 -17.68 15.61
C ASN A 249 -49.85 -16.53 14.61
N GLY A 250 -49.10 -15.44 14.76
CA GLY A 250 -49.19 -14.29 13.85
C GLY A 250 -48.60 -14.60 12.48
N TRP A 251 -47.47 -15.31 12.47
CA TRP A 251 -46.85 -15.79 11.24
C TRP A 251 -47.72 -16.84 10.53
N LEU A 252 -48.24 -17.85 11.24
CA LEU A 252 -49.15 -18.85 10.64
C LEU A 252 -50.39 -18.21 10.01
N ALA A 253 -50.94 -17.15 10.63
CA ALA A 253 -52.15 -16.50 10.13
C ALA A 253 -51.92 -15.60 8.90
N ASN A 254 -50.76 -14.95 8.78
CA ASN A 254 -50.58 -13.88 7.78
C ASN A 254 -49.28 -13.95 6.96
N GLY A 255 -48.28 -14.70 7.42
CA GLY A 255 -46.94 -14.75 6.80
C GLY A 255 -46.62 -16.08 6.14
N HIS A 256 -47.00 -17.20 6.77
CA HIS A 256 -46.67 -18.56 6.34
C HIS A 256 -47.05 -18.85 4.89
N GLY A 257 -48.29 -18.56 4.49
CA GLY A 257 -48.75 -18.80 3.13
C GLY A 257 -48.07 -17.90 2.08
N ILE A 258 -47.73 -16.67 2.45
CA ILE A 258 -47.05 -15.72 1.54
C ILE A 258 -45.61 -16.18 1.32
N GLU A 259 -44.88 -16.48 2.40
CA GLU A 259 -43.49 -16.97 2.31
C GLU A 259 -43.42 -18.30 1.56
N GLY A 260 -44.30 -19.26 1.87
CA GLY A 260 -44.35 -20.54 1.17
C GLY A 260 -44.70 -20.42 -0.31
N SER A 261 -45.46 -19.39 -0.71
CA SER A 261 -45.74 -19.11 -2.14
C SER A 261 -44.56 -18.52 -2.90
N ILE A 262 -43.60 -17.92 -2.18
CA ILE A 262 -42.39 -17.31 -2.74
C ILE A 262 -41.27 -18.36 -2.82
N ASP A 263 -41.10 -19.14 -1.75
CA ASP A 263 -40.07 -20.17 -1.62
C ASP A 263 -40.53 -21.28 -0.65
N SER A 264 -41.15 -22.32 -1.20
CA SER A 264 -41.55 -23.51 -0.43
C SER A 264 -40.36 -24.36 0.00
N ASP A 265 -39.29 -24.38 -0.81
CA ASP A 265 -38.13 -25.23 -0.60
C ASP A 265 -37.31 -24.76 0.62
N GLY A 266 -37.25 -23.45 0.84
CA GLY A 266 -36.63 -22.84 2.03
C GLY A 266 -37.22 -23.31 3.36
N CYS A 267 -38.48 -23.76 3.39
CA CYS A 267 -39.09 -24.33 4.60
C CYS A 267 -38.48 -25.68 4.97
N PHE A 268 -38.08 -26.47 3.97
CA PHE A 268 -37.54 -27.81 4.18
C PHE A 268 -36.07 -27.84 4.65
N VAL A 269 -35.44 -26.65 4.77
CA VAL A 269 -34.13 -26.50 5.40
C VAL A 269 -34.18 -26.91 6.88
N CYS A 270 -35.29 -26.63 7.55
CA CYS A 270 -35.48 -26.94 8.98
C CYS A 270 -36.64 -27.91 9.25
N HIS A 271 -37.63 -27.96 8.36
CA HIS A 271 -38.81 -28.79 8.53
C HIS A 271 -38.82 -29.98 7.57
N THR A 272 -39.46 -31.06 7.98
CA THR A 272 -39.77 -32.18 7.09
C THR A 272 -41.25 -32.19 6.74
N SER A 273 -41.57 -32.55 5.50
CA SER A 273 -42.95 -32.68 5.00
C SER A 273 -43.83 -33.63 5.81
N ASN A 274 -43.23 -34.50 6.62
CA ASN A 274 -43.92 -35.46 7.47
C ASN A 274 -44.15 -34.97 8.91
N GLU A 275 -43.78 -33.74 9.26
CA GLU A 275 -44.08 -33.18 10.57
C GLU A 275 -45.59 -33.02 10.79
N SER A 276 -46.03 -33.22 12.04
CA SER A 276 -47.44 -33.09 12.43
C SER A 276 -47.96 -31.66 12.28
N SER A 277 -47.09 -30.66 12.48
CA SER A 277 -47.36 -29.24 12.26
C SER A 277 -47.75 -28.94 10.80
N CYS A 278 -47.08 -29.58 9.85
CA CYS A 278 -47.33 -29.42 8.41
C CYS A 278 -48.56 -30.19 7.96
N ARG A 279 -48.65 -31.48 8.31
CA ARG A 279 -49.76 -32.37 7.89
C ARG A 279 -51.10 -31.99 8.49
N GLY A 280 -51.13 -31.20 9.56
CA GLY A 280 -52.36 -30.66 10.14
C GLY A 280 -53.13 -29.75 9.18
N CYS A 281 -52.45 -29.13 8.21
CA CYS A 281 -53.07 -28.25 7.21
C CYS A 281 -52.80 -28.68 5.76
N HIS A 282 -51.66 -29.31 5.47
CA HIS A 282 -51.25 -29.74 4.12
C HIS A 282 -51.53 -31.23 3.88
N THR A 283 -52.80 -31.61 3.74
CA THR A 283 -53.22 -33.02 3.64
C THR A 283 -53.13 -33.63 2.23
N ALA A 284 -52.95 -32.81 1.19
CA ALA A 284 -52.94 -33.24 -0.22
C ALA A 284 -51.58 -33.07 -0.91
N GLY A 285 -50.52 -32.87 -0.13
CA GLY A 285 -49.20 -32.46 -0.62
C GLY A 285 -48.90 -30.99 -0.31
N PHE A 286 -47.65 -30.60 -0.60
CA PHE A 286 -47.11 -29.26 -0.41
C PHE A 286 -47.14 -28.51 -1.73
#